data_AF-A0A437PWG7-F1
#
_entry.id   AF-A0A437PWG7-F1
#
_cell.length_a   1.000
_cell.length_b   1.000
_cell.length_c   1.000
_cell.angle_alpha   90.00
_cell.angle_beta   90.00
_cell.angle_gamma   90.00
#
_symmetry.space_group_name_H-M   'P 1'
#
loop_
_entity.id
_entity.type
_entity.pdbx_description
1 polymer ?
#
loop_
_entity_poly.entity_id
_entity_poly.type
_entity_poly.pdbx_seq_one_letter_code
_entity_poly.pdbx_strand_id
1 'polypeptide(L)' 'MSRIKDQFKLGELFYYFIRVFKKPKEGEKRNFNLRAMHTINKISIIMFLICLIVIIYRFVTRN' A
#
# COMPACT_ATOMS: atom_id res chain seq x y z
N MET A 1 9.32 21.15 -15.64
CA MET A 1 8.50 20.15 -16.34
C MET A 1 7.84 19.21 -15.33
N SER A 2 6.57 19.51 -15.02
CA SER A 2 5.51 18.69 -14.39
C SER A 2 5.78 17.87 -13.12
N ARG A 3 5.67 18.54 -11.95
CA ARG A 3 5.49 17.92 -10.61
C ARG A 3 4.29 16.97 -10.53
N ILE A 4 3.34 17.08 -11.46
CA ILE A 4 2.12 16.26 -11.51
C ILE A 4 2.47 14.79 -11.82
N LYS A 5 3.52 14.53 -12.61
CA LYS A 5 3.96 13.16 -12.91
C LYS A 5 4.61 12.46 -11.71
N ASP A 6 5.23 13.21 -10.80
CA ASP A 6 5.78 12.67 -9.55
C ASP A 6 4.71 12.42 -8.47
N GLN A 7 3.59 13.15 -8.52
CA GLN A 7 2.48 12.99 -7.57
C GLN A 7 1.54 11.85 -7.97
N PHE A 8 1.34 11.64 -9.28
CA PHE A 8 0.51 10.55 -9.82
C PHE A 8 1.32 9.28 -10.13
N LYS A 9 2.16 8.85 -9.20
CA LYS A 9 2.80 7.54 -9.29
C LYS A 9 1.85 6.42 -8.87
N LEU A 10 0.70 6.33 -9.54
CA LEU A 10 -0.22 5.18 -9.43
C LEU A 10 0.52 3.85 -9.70
N GLY A 11 1.53 3.88 -10.57
CA GLY A 11 2.44 2.74 -10.78
C GLY A 11 3.27 2.36 -9.55
N GLU A 12 3.69 3.33 -8.72
CA GLU A 12 4.33 3.03 -7.43
C GLU A 12 3.35 2.45 -6.42
N LEU A 13 2.08 2.90 -6.42
CA LEU A 13 1.03 2.33 -5.57
C LEU A 13 0.74 0.87 -5.95
N PHE A 14 0.62 0.55 -7.24
CA PHE A 14 0.47 -0.82 -7.73
C PHE A 14 1.72 -1.67 -7.44
N TYR A 15 2.92 -1.14 -7.66
CA TYR A 15 4.16 -1.82 -7.31
C TYR A 15 4.28 -2.08 -5.81
N TYR A 16 3.86 -1.12 -4.97
CA TYR A 16 3.79 -1.27 -3.52
C TYR A 16 2.79 -2.37 -3.11
N PHE A 17 1.66 -2.45 -3.78
CA PHE A 17 0.68 -3.53 -3.59
C PHE A 17 1.31 -4.91 -3.88
N ILE A 18 1.98 -5.07 -5.02
CA ILE A 18 2.71 -6.32 -5.35
C ILE A 18 3.84 -6.59 -4.35
N ARG A 19 4.52 -5.56 -3.86
CA ARG A 19 5.59 -5.65 -2.85
C ARG A 19 5.07 -6.04 -1.46
N VAL A 20 3.82 -5.73 -1.12
CA VAL A 20 3.16 -6.19 0.11
C VAL A 20 3.00 -7.71 0.09
N PHE A 21 2.62 -8.29 -1.06
CA PHE A 21 2.51 -9.74 -1.24
C PHE A 21 3.87 -10.44 -1.42
N LYS A 22 4.93 -9.69 -1.76
CA LYS A 22 6.27 -10.25 -1.94
C LYS A 22 6.98 -10.43 -0.59
N LYS A 23 7.46 -11.65 -0.32
CA LYS A 23 8.22 -11.97 0.90
C LYS A 23 9.39 -10.99 1.11
N PRO A 24 9.63 -10.50 2.34
CA PRO A 24 10.79 -9.69 2.64
C PRO A 24 12.06 -10.52 2.42
N LYS A 25 13.10 -9.93 1.80
CA LYS A 25 14.40 -10.59 1.62
C LYS A 25 14.98 -10.92 3.00
N GLU A 26 15.23 -12.21 3.24
CA GLU A 26 15.94 -12.73 4.40
C GLU A 26 17.44 -12.45 4.19
N GLY A 27 18.05 -11.63 5.05
CA GLY A 27 19.50 -11.38 4.94
C GLY A 27 20.09 -10.31 5.84
N GLU A 28 19.32 -9.34 6.34
CA GLU A 28 19.84 -8.33 7.28
C GLU A 28 19.22 -8.48 8.65
N LYS A 29 20.06 -8.37 9.69
CA LYS A 29 19.70 -8.31 11.10
C LYS A 29 18.87 -7.06 11.37
N ARG A 30 17.59 -7.08 10.97
CA ARG A 30 16.68 -5.93 11.12
C ARG A 30 16.03 -6.02 12.48
N ASN A 31 16.37 -5.06 13.33
CA ASN A 31 15.74 -4.83 14.63
C ASN A 31 14.22 -5.01 14.52
N PHE A 32 13.65 -5.85 15.39
CA PHE A 32 12.22 -6.21 15.38
C PHE A 32 11.30 -4.98 15.29
N ASN A 33 11.71 -3.88 15.93
CA ASN A 33 11.01 -2.59 15.91
C ASN A 33 10.88 -1.98 14.50
N LEU A 34 11.94 -2.03 13.68
CA LEU A 34 11.91 -1.50 12.31
C LEU A 34 11.07 -2.38 11.37
N ARG A 35 11.06 -3.70 11.62
CA ARG A 35 10.20 -4.64 10.90
C ARG A 35 8.73 -4.44 11.26
N ALA A 36 8.43 -4.24 12.55
CA ALA A 36 7.08 -3.93 13.03
C ALA A 36 6.58 -2.60 12.47
N MET A 37 7.39 -1.54 12.50
CA MET A 37 7.02 -0.22 11.98
C MET A 37 6.69 -0.26 10.47
N HIS A 38 7.48 -0.98 9.67
CA HIS A 38 7.17 -1.22 8.26
C HIS A 38 5.94 -2.12 8.04
N THR A 39 5.66 -3.04 8.96
CA THR A 39 4.52 -3.95 8.86
C THR A 39 3.22 -3.23 9.19
N ILE A 40 3.22 -2.43 10.26
CA ILE A 40 2.10 -1.56 10.66
C ILE A 40 1.76 -0.59 9.51
N ASN A 41 2.78 0.04 8.91
CA ASN A 41 2.56 0.94 7.78
C ASN A 41 2.09 0.24 6.49
N LYS A 42 2.37 -1.06 6.33
CA LYS A 42 1.80 -1.86 5.22
C LYS A 42 0.35 -2.23 5.49
N ILE A 43 0.03 -2.60 6.73
CA ILE A 43 -1.33 -2.99 7.13
C ILE A 43 -2.29 -1.80 7.04
N SER A 44 -1.85 -0.59 7.42
CA SER A 44 -2.66 0.63 7.31
C SER A 44 -3.10 0.92 5.88
N ILE A 45 -2.20 0.75 4.91
CA ILE A 45 -2.49 0.93 3.47
C ILE A 45 -3.50 -0.10 2.98
N ILE A 46 -3.38 -1.37 3.41
CA ILE A 46 -4.33 -2.43 3.05
C ILE A 46 -5.74 -2.13 3.59
N MET A 47 -5.84 -1.77 4.87
CA MET A 47 -7.13 -1.44 5.50
C MET A 47 -7.79 -0.23 4.85
N PHE A 48 -7.00 0.78 4.50
CA PHE A 48 -7.47 1.94 3.76
C PHE A 48 -8.02 1.55 2.37
N LEU A 49 -7.30 0.71 1.62
CA LEU A 49 -7.73 0.22 0.30
C LEU A 49 -9.01 -0.61 0.37
N ILE A 50 -9.17 -1.47 1.38
CA ILE A 50 -10.41 -2.23 1.59
C ILE A 50 -11.58 -1.27 1.82
N CYS A 51 -11.39 -0.27 2.68
CA CYS A 51 -12.41 0.73 2.95
C CYS A 51 -12.79 1.52 1.68
N LEU A 52 -11.80 1.93 0.89
CA LEU A 52 -12.00 2.60 -0.39
C LEU A 52 -12.82 1.74 -1.36
N ILE A 53 -12.48 0.45 -1.50
CA ILE A 53 -13.21 -0.50 -2.35
C ILE A 53 -14.66 -0.66 -1.87
N VAL A 54 -14.90 -0.79 -0.56
CA VAL A 54 -16.26 -0.90 -0.01
C VAL A 54 -17.08 0.34 -0.31
N ILE A 55 -16.51 1.54 -0.17
CA ILE A 55 -17.18 2.81 -0.48
C ILE A 55 -17.51 2.89 -1.96
N ILE A 56 -16.55 2.58 -2.85
CA ILE A 56 -16.77 2.58 -4.31
C ILE A 56 -17.82 1.54 -4.71
N TYR A 57 -17.71 0.32 -4.20
CA TYR A 57 -18.67 -0.74 -4.46
C TYR A 57 -20.07 -0.34 -4.01
N ARG A 58 -20.21 0.19 -2.78
CA ARG A 58 -21.48 0.70 -2.27
C ARG A 58 -22.00 1.85 -3.13
N PHE A 59 -21.15 2.74 -3.61
CA PHE A 59 -21.53 3.84 -4.48
C PHE A 59 -22.06 3.34 -5.83
N VAL A 60 -21.39 2.37 -6.45
CA VAL A 60 -21.80 1.79 -7.75
C VAL A 60 -23.04 0.91 -7.64
N THR A 61 -23.21 0.14 -6.56
CA THR A 61 -24.38 -0.75 -6.39
C THR A 61 -25.64 -0.02 -5.89
N ARG A 62 -25.48 1.13 -5.22
CA ARG A 62 -26.58 1.93 -4.66
C ARG A 62 -27.05 3.04 -5.62
N ASN A 63 -26.37 3.21 -6.75
CA ASN A 63 -26.67 4.18 -7.81
C ASN A 63 -27.10 3.46 -9.09
#